data_AF-A0A8S9Q430-F1
#
_entry.id   AF-A0A8S9Q430-F1
#
_cell.length_a   1.000
_cell.length_b   1.000
_cell.length_c   1.000
_cell.angle_alpha   90.00
_cell.angle_beta   90.00
_cell.angle_gamma   90.00
#
_symmetry.space_group_name_H-M   'P 1'
#
loop_
_entity.id
_entity.type
_entity.pdbx_description
1 polymer ?
#
loop_
_entity_poly.entity_id
_entity_poly.type
_entity_poly.pdbx_seq_one_letter_code
_entity_poly.pdbx_strand_id
1 'polypeptide(L)'
;MFIFDTCQYFVHRYMHHNKFLYRHVHSHHHRLVVPYAVGALYNHPVEVISDMLGGAAAFFGSGMTPRTSVWLFCLITVKAVDDHSGLRLPGNLFHVLFKNNGAYHDVHHQVNGVKYNYSQPFFTFWDRVMGTYMPYNVMKRPGGGLEVRLMKKRS
;
A
#
# COMPACT_ATOMS: atom_id res chain seq x y z
N MET A 1 -5.96 12.67 -4.17
CA MET A 1 -4.87 11.67 -4.22
C MET A 1 -3.70 12.09 -3.33
N PHE A 2 -2.96 13.15 -3.66
CA PHE A 2 -1.73 13.52 -2.91
C PHE A 2 -1.94 13.70 -1.38
N ILE A 3 -3.00 14.39 -0.94
CA ILE A 3 -3.30 14.53 0.50
C ILE A 3 -3.56 13.16 1.15
N PHE A 4 -4.35 12.30 0.50
CA PHE A 4 -4.64 10.95 1.00
C PHE A 4 -3.36 10.10 1.10
N ASP A 5 -2.54 10.05 0.05
CA ASP A 5 -1.24 9.35 0.05
C ASP A 5 -0.31 9.86 1.15
N THR A 6 -0.35 11.17 1.43
CA THR A 6 0.45 11.79 2.48
C THR A 6 -0.01 11.30 3.85
N CYS A 7 -1.31 11.38 4.16
CA CYS A 7 -1.86 10.87 5.42
C CYS A 7 -1.55 9.37 5.58
N GLN A 8 -1.81 8.59 4.54
CA GLN A 8 -1.58 7.15 4.53
C GLN A 8 -0.12 6.81 4.80
N TYR A 9 0.82 7.41 4.07
CA TYR A 9 2.25 7.15 4.25
C TYR A 9 2.71 7.39 5.70
N PHE A 10 2.37 8.57 6.25
CA PHE A 10 2.90 8.96 7.56
C PHE A 10 2.28 8.15 8.70
N VAL A 11 0.96 7.88 8.64
CA VAL A 11 0.31 7.00 9.63
C VAL A 11 0.85 5.58 9.50
N HIS A 12 0.90 5.03 8.31
CA HIS A 12 1.33 3.66 8.08
C HIS A 12 2.76 3.45 8.59
N ARG A 13 3.68 4.36 8.22
CA ARG A 13 5.05 4.34 8.74
C ARG A 13 5.09 4.49 10.27
N TYR A 14 4.27 5.36 10.84
CA TYR A 14 4.21 5.55 12.30
C TYR A 14 3.75 4.27 13.01
N MET A 15 2.74 3.58 12.47
CA MET A 15 2.27 2.30 13.01
C MET A 15 3.36 1.22 12.99
N HIS A 16 4.22 1.20 11.96
CA HIS A 16 5.38 0.30 11.93
C HIS A 16 6.50 0.68 12.91
N HIS A 17 6.77 1.96 13.07
CA HIS A 17 7.85 2.44 13.93
C HIS A 17 7.49 2.36 15.42
N ASN A 18 6.22 2.60 15.77
CA ASN A 18 5.74 2.51 17.13
C ASN A 18 5.51 1.03 17.51
N LYS A 19 6.33 0.50 18.42
CA LYS A 19 6.27 -0.92 18.84
C LYS A 19 4.90 -1.34 19.38
N PHE A 20 4.20 -0.45 20.07
CA PHE A 20 2.87 -0.75 20.61
C PHE A 20 1.84 -0.86 19.48
N LEU A 21 1.81 0.12 18.57
CA LEU A 21 0.90 0.12 17.44
C LEU A 21 1.18 -1.03 16.49
N TYR A 22 2.45 -1.30 16.17
CA TYR A 22 2.79 -2.46 15.36
C TYR A 22 2.29 -3.75 16.04
N ARG A 23 2.65 -3.98 17.30
CA ARG A 23 2.34 -5.25 17.97
C ARG A 23 0.83 -5.50 18.14
N HIS A 24 0.04 -4.47 18.43
CA HIS A 24 -1.37 -4.66 18.82
C HIS A 24 -2.38 -4.23 17.76
N VAL A 25 -1.96 -3.43 16.78
CA VAL A 25 -2.84 -2.90 15.73
C VAL A 25 -2.39 -3.48 14.40
N HIS A 26 -1.26 -3.02 13.87
CA HIS A 26 -0.89 -3.24 12.48
C HIS A 26 -0.32 -4.65 12.20
N SER A 27 0.16 -5.36 13.22
CA SER A 27 0.57 -6.77 13.08
C SER A 27 -0.60 -7.67 12.71
N HIS A 28 -1.85 -7.25 12.97
CA HIS A 28 -3.05 -7.94 12.52
C HIS A 28 -3.09 -8.03 11.00
N HIS A 29 -2.94 -6.89 10.32
CA HIS A 29 -2.86 -6.79 8.88
C HIS A 29 -1.68 -7.61 8.32
N HIS A 30 -0.50 -7.48 8.93
CA HIS A 30 0.72 -8.22 8.56
C HIS A 30 0.71 -9.73 8.87
N ARG A 31 -0.40 -10.30 9.38
CA ARG A 31 -0.59 -11.76 9.36
C ARG A 31 -0.69 -12.28 7.91
N LEU A 32 -1.07 -11.42 6.98
CA LEU A 32 -1.18 -11.70 5.56
C LEU A 32 0.17 -11.54 4.84
N VAL A 33 1.13 -12.41 5.17
CA VAL A 33 2.48 -12.39 4.55
C VAL A 33 2.43 -12.50 3.02
N VAL A 34 1.40 -13.17 2.50
CA VAL A 34 1.06 -13.18 1.07
C VAL A 34 -0.30 -12.52 0.92
N PRO A 35 -0.35 -11.24 0.51
CA PRO A 35 -1.61 -10.53 0.31
C PRO A 35 -2.51 -11.20 -0.74
N TYR A 36 -3.82 -11.09 -0.53
CA TYR A 36 -4.85 -11.46 -1.50
C TYR A 36 -5.98 -10.42 -1.48
N ALA A 37 -6.80 -10.39 -2.55
CA ALA A 37 -7.76 -9.31 -2.81
C ALA A 37 -8.70 -8.99 -1.63
N VAL A 38 -9.31 -10.01 -1.01
CA VAL A 38 -10.21 -9.84 0.14
C VAL A 38 -9.45 -9.39 1.39
N GLY A 39 -8.18 -9.75 1.50
CA GLY A 39 -7.28 -9.34 2.58
C GLY A 39 -6.95 -7.84 2.58
N ALA A 40 -7.27 -7.10 1.51
CA ALA A 40 -7.06 -5.64 1.43
C ALA A 40 -7.74 -4.86 2.57
N LEU A 41 -8.80 -5.41 3.16
CA LEU A 41 -9.55 -4.81 4.26
C LEU A 41 -9.40 -5.60 5.57
N TYR A 42 -8.42 -6.51 5.64
CA TYR A 42 -8.10 -7.25 6.87
C TYR A 42 -7.30 -6.36 7.83
N ASN A 43 -7.97 -5.33 8.34
CA ASN A 43 -7.38 -4.24 9.09
C ASN A 43 -7.99 -4.19 10.49
N HIS A 44 -7.18 -3.79 11.48
CA HIS A 44 -7.71 -3.52 12.81
C HIS A 44 -8.66 -2.29 12.76
N PRO A 45 -9.72 -2.20 13.59
CA PRO A 45 -10.64 -1.05 13.55
C PRO A 45 -9.97 0.33 13.68
N VAL A 46 -8.85 0.41 14.40
CA VAL A 46 -8.04 1.65 14.52
C VAL A 46 -7.45 2.07 13.17
N GLU A 47 -7.05 1.12 12.32
CA GLU A 47 -6.55 1.40 10.98
C GLU A 47 -7.69 1.91 10.10
N VAL A 48 -8.87 1.29 10.19
CA VAL A 48 -10.07 1.75 9.48
C VAL A 48 -10.43 3.19 9.87
N ILE A 49 -10.40 3.53 11.17
CA ILE A 49 -10.63 4.90 11.63
C ILE A 49 -9.56 5.84 11.05
N SER A 50 -8.30 5.42 11.04
CA SER A 50 -7.23 6.22 10.46
C SER A 50 -7.42 6.45 8.95
N ASP A 51 -7.88 5.46 8.22
CA ASP A 51 -8.20 5.57 6.79
C ASP A 51 -9.35 6.56 6.56
N MET A 52 -10.38 6.50 7.40
CA MET A 52 -11.49 7.46 7.37
C MET A 52 -11.03 8.89 7.65
N LEU A 53 -10.14 9.09 8.63
CA LEU A 53 -9.58 10.40 8.94
C LEU A 53 -8.70 10.93 7.79
N GLY A 54 -7.88 10.07 7.18
CA GLY A 54 -7.12 10.42 5.98
C GLY A 54 -8.02 10.75 4.78
N GLY A 55 -9.12 10.02 4.63
CA GLY A 55 -10.15 10.29 3.62
C GLY A 55 -10.85 11.62 3.83
N ALA A 56 -11.24 11.93 5.07
CA ALA A 56 -11.81 13.21 5.45
C ALA A 56 -10.84 14.37 5.21
N ALA A 57 -9.57 14.22 5.60
CA ALA A 57 -8.53 15.20 5.32
C ALA A 57 -8.36 15.46 3.82
N ALA A 58 -8.39 14.40 3.00
CA ALA A 58 -8.34 14.55 1.55
C ALA A 58 -9.59 15.25 0.99
N PHE A 59 -10.78 14.91 1.47
CA PHE A 59 -12.05 15.52 1.08
C PHE A 59 -12.04 17.03 1.33
N PHE A 60 -11.85 17.44 2.59
CA PHE A 60 -11.88 18.84 2.96
C PHE A 60 -10.66 19.61 2.44
N GLY A 61 -9.46 19.04 2.54
CA GLY A 61 -8.22 19.72 2.17
C GLY A 61 -8.04 19.96 0.67
N SER A 62 -8.75 19.22 -0.18
CA SER A 62 -8.73 19.45 -1.64
C SER A 62 -9.89 20.33 -2.14
N GLY A 63 -10.88 20.62 -1.30
CA GLY A 63 -12.10 21.31 -1.72
C GLY A 63 -12.94 20.54 -2.74
N MET A 64 -12.81 19.21 -2.80
CA MET A 64 -13.52 18.40 -3.80
C MET A 64 -15.03 18.39 -3.53
N THR A 65 -15.82 18.30 -4.60
CA THR A 65 -17.28 18.13 -4.47
C THR A 65 -17.62 16.71 -4.00
N PRO A 66 -18.79 16.50 -3.37
CA PRO A 66 -19.25 15.15 -3.01
C PRO A 66 -19.28 14.18 -4.20
N ARG A 67 -19.58 14.66 -5.42
CA ARG A 67 -19.55 13.81 -6.62
C ARG A 67 -18.12 13.35 -6.96
N THR A 68 -17.15 14.25 -6.84
CA THR A 68 -15.73 13.93 -7.10
C THR A 68 -15.20 12.97 -6.04
N SER A 69 -15.63 13.13 -4.78
CA SER A 69 -15.20 12.26 -3.69
C SER A 69 -15.68 10.83 -3.86
N VAL A 70 -16.89 10.61 -4.37
CA VAL A 70 -17.38 9.26 -4.71
C VAL A 70 -16.40 8.56 -5.66
N TRP A 71 -16.02 9.22 -6.76
CA TRP A 71 -15.07 8.65 -7.71
C TRP A 71 -13.70 8.38 -7.10
N LEU A 72 -13.19 9.31 -6.29
CA LEU A 72 -11.91 9.12 -5.62
C LEU A 72 -11.94 7.93 -4.66
N PHE A 73 -12.98 7.81 -3.82
CA PHE A 73 -13.07 6.74 -2.83
C PHE A 73 -13.32 5.38 -3.49
N CYS A 74 -14.15 5.31 -4.54
CA CYS A 74 -14.26 4.10 -5.37
C CYS A 74 -12.90 3.70 -5.96
N LEU A 75 -12.14 4.66 -6.49
CA LEU A 75 -10.82 4.40 -7.03
C LEU A 75 -9.83 3.94 -5.95
N ILE A 76 -9.86 4.53 -4.75
CA ILE A 76 -9.03 4.08 -3.61
C ILE A 76 -9.36 2.64 -3.24
N THR A 77 -10.66 2.28 -3.15
CA THR A 77 -11.08 0.92 -2.84
C THR A 77 -10.61 -0.07 -3.90
N VAL A 78 -10.84 0.22 -5.17
CA VAL A 78 -10.39 -0.64 -6.28
C VAL A 78 -8.87 -0.78 -6.26
N LYS A 79 -8.15 0.32 -6.02
CA LYS A 79 -6.69 0.32 -5.97
C LYS A 79 -6.15 -0.50 -4.79
N ALA A 80 -6.77 -0.41 -3.62
CA ALA A 80 -6.40 -1.23 -2.47
C ALA A 80 -6.59 -2.73 -2.78
N VAL A 81 -7.70 -3.11 -3.41
CA VAL A 81 -7.94 -4.49 -3.84
C VAL A 81 -6.89 -4.94 -4.86
N ASP A 82 -6.58 -4.11 -5.86
CA ASP A 82 -5.55 -4.39 -6.88
C ASP A 82 -4.16 -4.62 -6.25
N ASP A 83 -3.77 -3.73 -5.32
CA ASP A 83 -2.48 -3.78 -4.60
C ASP A 83 -2.34 -4.98 -3.68
N HIS A 84 -3.44 -5.57 -3.23
CA HIS A 84 -3.40 -6.79 -2.40
C HIS A 84 -3.72 -8.04 -3.20
N SER A 85 -4.20 -7.95 -4.45
CA SER A 85 -4.73 -9.10 -5.18
C SER A 85 -3.70 -10.21 -5.44
N GLY A 86 -2.41 -9.87 -5.42
CA GLY A 86 -1.33 -10.76 -5.89
C GLY A 86 -1.38 -11.00 -7.41
N LEU A 87 -2.27 -10.33 -8.13
CA LEU A 87 -2.46 -10.52 -9.58
C LEU A 87 -1.64 -9.49 -10.37
N ARG A 88 -1.00 -9.97 -11.44
CA ARG A 88 -0.36 -9.12 -12.45
C ARG A 88 -0.94 -9.44 -13.82
N LEU A 89 -2.14 -8.94 -14.07
CA LEU A 89 -2.85 -9.17 -15.33
C LEU A 89 -2.22 -8.37 -16.48
N PRO A 90 -2.07 -8.95 -17.68
CA PRO A 90 -1.69 -8.20 -18.87
C PRO A 90 -2.66 -7.05 -19.12
N GLY A 91 -2.14 -5.84 -19.35
CA GLY A 91 -2.97 -4.66 -19.61
C GLY A 91 -3.62 -4.01 -18.38
N ASN A 92 -3.24 -4.40 -17.15
CA ASN A 92 -3.72 -3.71 -15.95
C ASN A 92 -3.30 -2.22 -15.96
N LEU A 93 -4.29 -1.35 -16.17
CA LEU A 93 -4.12 0.10 -16.27
C LEU A 93 -3.52 0.71 -14.99
N PHE A 94 -3.86 0.17 -13.82
CA PHE A 94 -3.31 0.69 -12.55
C PHE A 94 -1.81 0.45 -12.47
N HIS A 95 -1.31 -0.69 -12.93
CA HIS A 95 0.11 -0.99 -12.95
C HIS A 95 0.89 -0.14 -13.98
N VAL A 96 0.21 0.40 -14.99
CA VAL A 96 0.80 1.33 -15.97
C VAL A 96 0.84 2.76 -15.40
N LEU A 97 -0.25 3.19 -14.77
CA LEU A 97 -0.41 4.55 -14.26
C LEU A 97 0.31 4.77 -12.92
N PHE A 98 0.37 3.73 -12.08
CA PHE A 98 0.88 3.80 -10.71
C PHE A 98 2.03 2.83 -10.50
N LYS A 99 3.13 3.35 -9.94
CA LYS A 99 4.27 2.51 -9.53
C LYS A 99 3.99 1.73 -8.25
N ASN A 100 3.04 2.21 -7.44
CA ASN A 100 2.47 1.44 -6.35
C ASN A 100 1.54 0.40 -6.97
N ASN A 101 1.82 -0.87 -6.76
CA ASN A 101 1.11 -2.00 -7.35
C ASN A 101 1.25 -3.24 -6.46
N GLY A 102 0.63 -4.35 -6.86
CA GLY A 102 0.68 -5.60 -6.10
C GLY A 102 2.08 -6.08 -5.72
N ALA A 103 3.06 -5.97 -6.62
CA ALA A 103 4.43 -6.39 -6.31
C ALA A 103 5.15 -5.44 -5.33
N TYR A 104 4.85 -4.14 -5.42
CA TYR A 104 5.37 -3.16 -4.48
C TYR A 104 4.85 -3.41 -3.05
N HIS A 105 3.57 -3.72 -2.93
CA HIS A 105 2.93 -3.97 -1.65
C HIS A 105 3.27 -5.37 -1.09
N ASP A 106 3.39 -6.39 -1.94
CA ASP A 106 3.88 -7.72 -1.55
C ASP A 106 5.25 -7.63 -0.86
N VAL A 107 6.18 -6.84 -1.43
CA VAL A 107 7.50 -6.60 -0.79
C VAL A 107 7.35 -6.07 0.64
N HIS A 108 6.38 -5.19 0.89
CA HIS A 108 6.17 -4.64 2.22
C HIS A 108 5.68 -5.70 3.22
N HIS A 109 4.79 -6.60 2.81
CA HIS A 109 4.27 -7.69 3.63
C HIS A 109 5.27 -8.84 3.87
N GLN A 110 6.30 -8.94 3.02
CA GLN A 110 7.38 -9.90 3.26
C GLN A 110 8.10 -9.60 4.60
N VAL A 111 8.49 -10.65 5.32
CA VAL A 111 9.19 -10.55 6.62
C VAL A 111 10.39 -9.60 6.59
N ASN A 112 11.12 -9.58 5.48
CA ASN A 112 12.31 -8.74 5.30
C ASN A 112 12.01 -7.32 4.79
N GLY A 113 10.75 -7.04 4.42
CA GLY A 113 10.32 -5.79 3.79
C GLY A 113 9.41 -4.91 4.66
N VAL A 114 8.98 -5.36 5.84
CA VAL A 114 8.12 -4.63 6.80
C VAL A 114 8.65 -3.25 7.24
N LYS A 115 9.90 -2.90 6.89
CA LYS A 115 10.52 -1.60 7.19
C LYS A 115 10.56 -0.64 6.00
N TYR A 116 9.95 -1.00 4.87
CA TYR A 116 10.06 -0.30 3.60
C TYR A 116 8.73 -0.25 2.86
N ASN A 117 8.65 0.58 1.82
CA ASN A 117 7.52 0.65 0.89
C ASN A 117 6.17 0.98 1.57
N TYR A 118 6.13 1.97 2.46
CA TYR A 118 4.92 2.32 3.24
C TYR A 118 3.85 3.08 2.45
N SER A 119 4.21 3.71 1.32
CA SER A 119 3.29 4.56 0.56
C SER A 119 2.14 3.72 0.04
N GLN A 120 0.93 4.26 0.15
CA GLN A 120 -0.28 3.70 -0.43
C GLN A 120 -1.31 4.81 -0.62
N PRO A 121 -2.26 4.68 -1.57
CA PRO A 121 -2.38 3.59 -2.55
C PRO A 121 -1.80 3.93 -3.94
N PHE A 122 -1.45 5.19 -4.25
CA PHE A 122 -1.15 5.58 -5.63
C PHE A 122 0.35 5.75 -5.93
N PHE A 123 1.04 6.58 -5.16
CA PHE A 123 2.40 7.03 -5.48
C PHE A 123 3.42 6.49 -4.50
N THR A 124 4.58 6.07 -5.00
CA THR A 124 5.73 5.70 -4.14
C THR A 124 6.58 6.92 -3.78
N PHE A 125 5.99 8.13 -3.82
CA PHE A 125 6.70 9.40 -3.72
C PHE A 125 7.36 9.56 -2.36
N TRP A 126 6.60 9.36 -1.29
CA TRP A 126 7.09 9.54 0.07
C TRP A 126 8.16 8.53 0.45
N ASP A 127 8.07 7.27 -0.01
CA ASP A 127 9.16 6.31 0.18
C ASP A 127 10.46 6.72 -0.47
N ARG A 128 10.42 7.40 -1.62
CA ARG A 128 11.63 7.92 -2.26
C ARG A 128 12.18 9.12 -1.51
N VAL A 129 11.33 10.07 -1.13
CA VAL A 129 11.72 11.28 -0.40
C VAL A 129 12.33 10.91 0.96
N MET A 130 11.73 9.96 1.66
CA MET A 130 12.11 9.59 3.02
C MET A 130 13.11 8.44 3.11
N GLY A 131 13.61 7.95 1.97
CA GLY A 131 14.60 6.87 1.92
C GLY A 131 14.10 5.49 2.36
N THR A 132 12.79 5.26 2.34
CA THR A 132 12.15 3.99 2.72
C THR A 132 11.72 3.13 1.53
N TYR A 133 12.05 3.54 0.30
CA TYR A 133 11.81 2.72 -0.89
C TYR A 133 12.77 1.52 -0.95
N MET A 134 12.21 0.33 -1.14
CA MET A 134 12.93 -0.91 -1.36
C MET A 134 12.74 -1.40 -2.81
N PRO A 135 13.81 -1.43 -3.62
CA PRO A 135 13.74 -1.97 -4.97
C PRO A 135 13.55 -3.49 -4.99
N TYR A 136 12.87 -3.98 -6.02
CA TYR A 136 12.53 -5.39 -6.17
C TYR A 136 12.50 -5.80 -7.65
N ASN A 137 12.63 -7.10 -7.90
CA ASN A 137 12.46 -7.73 -9.20
C ASN A 137 11.26 -8.68 -9.18
N VAL A 138 10.48 -8.68 -10.27
CA VAL A 138 9.40 -9.66 -10.48
C VAL A 138 9.91 -10.71 -11.46
N MET A 139 10.05 -11.95 -11.01
CA MET A 139 10.63 -13.05 -11.79
C MET A 139 9.60 -14.12 -12.08
N LYS A 140 9.72 -14.80 -13.23
CA LYS A 140 8.94 -16.01 -13.51
C LYS A 140 9.49 -17.18 -12.71
N ARG A 141 8.60 -17.95 -12.08
CA ARG A 141 9.01 -19.17 -11.36
C ARG A 141 9.06 -20.35 -12.35
N PRO A 142 9.95 -21.34 -12.13
CA PRO A 142 10.01 -22.54 -12.97
C PRO A 142 8.68 -23.31 -13.05
N GLY A 143 7.89 -23.32 -11.98
CA GLY A 143 6.57 -23.96 -11.91
C GLY A 143 5.40 -23.10 -12.38
N GLY A 144 5.66 -21.95 -13.03
CA GLY A 144 4.63 -20.99 -13.41
C GLY A 144 4.34 -19.94 -12.33
N GLY A 145 3.68 -18.86 -12.73
CA GLY A 145 3.45 -17.69 -11.87
C GLY A 145 4.67 -16.78 -11.73
N LEU A 146 4.51 -15.78 -10.86
CA LEU A 146 5.51 -14.73 -10.61
C LEU A 146 5.94 -14.76 -9.14
N GLU A 147 7.17 -14.35 -8.88
CA GLU A 147 7.74 -14.17 -7.55
C GLU A 147 8.41 -12.82 -7.45
N VAL A 148 8.15 -12.10 -6.35
CA VAL A 148 8.77 -10.81 -6.08
C VAL A 148 9.97 -11.01 -5.16
N ARG A 149 11.16 -10.58 -5.62
CA ARG A 149 12.40 -10.65 -4.84
C ARG A 149 12.99 -9.28 -4.60
N LEU A 150 13.36 -9.05 -3.35
CA LEU A 150 14.15 -7.90 -2.92
C LEU A 150 15.45 -7.80 -3.72
N MET A 151 15.77 -6.60 -4.20
CA MET A 151 17.09 -6.32 -4.73
C MET A 151 18.04 -6.03 -3.57
N LYS A 152 19.28 -6.53 -3.63
CA LYS A 152 20.31 -6.09 -2.69
C LYS A 152 20.50 -4.58 -2.87
N LYS A 153 20.43 -3.81 -1.78
CA LYS A 153 20.87 -2.40 -1.79
C LYS A 153 22.31 -2.39 -2.31
N ARG A 154 22.57 -1.67 -3.40
CA ARG A 154 23.95 -1.32 -3.75
C ARG A 154 24.45 -0.44 -2.60
N SER A 155 25.49 -0.92 -1.91
CA SER A 155 26.22 -0.22 -0.86
C SER A 155 26.87 1.04 -1.42
#